data_AF-A0A6S7JWV6-F1
#
_entry.id   AF-A0A6S7JWV6-F1
#
_cell.length_a   1.000
_cell.length_b   1.000
_cell.length_c   1.000
_cell.angle_alpha   90.00
_cell.angle_beta   90.00
_cell.angle_gamma   90.00
#
_symmetry.space_group_name_H-M   'P 1'
#
loop_
_entity.id
_entity.type
_entity.pdbx_description
1 polymer ?
#
loop_
_entity_poly.entity_id
_entity_poly.type
_entity_poly.pdbx_seq_one_letter_code
_entity_poly.pdbx_strand_id
1 'polypeptide(L)'
;MGFDKDQAWKITDINSKFEVCSSYPKLHIVPSLITDEMLENIAKFRASRRFPSAVWRHSKNGAVIVRCSQPEVGVWYWRCNHDEFYLNTLGIVADSAKHLVNGKKKPHAPLDSSDDTSGDDLDMPHTNRFAGMLVLLLTQWCLSPV
;
A
#
# COMPACT_ATOMS: atom_id res chain seq x y z
N MET A 1 -1.87 8.34 -17.03
CA MET A 1 -2.72 7.72 -15.98
C MET A 1 -3.24 8.70 -14.91
N GLY A 2 -2.92 10.01 -15.00
CA GLY A 2 -3.55 11.00 -14.11
C GLY A 2 -3.16 10.88 -12.64
N PHE A 3 -2.00 10.28 -12.32
CA PHE A 3 -1.48 10.20 -10.95
C PHE A 3 -1.12 11.59 -10.36
N ASP A 4 -0.92 12.58 -11.23
CA ASP A 4 -0.57 13.96 -10.88
C ASP A 4 -1.75 14.81 -10.33
N LYS A 5 -3.01 14.37 -10.56
CA LYS A 5 -4.20 15.23 -10.34
C LYS A 5 -4.45 15.62 -8.88
N ASP A 6 -4.02 14.80 -7.93
CA ASP A 6 -4.45 14.90 -6.53
C ASP A 6 -3.27 15.03 -5.55
N GLN A 7 -2.02 15.13 -6.04
CA GLN A 7 -0.77 15.07 -5.25
C GLN A 7 -0.66 13.90 -4.25
N ALA A 8 -1.59 12.94 -4.32
CA ALA A 8 -1.66 11.78 -3.44
C ALA A 8 -0.66 10.69 -3.84
N TRP A 9 -0.07 10.80 -5.02
CA TRP A 9 0.89 9.85 -5.57
C TRP A 9 2.20 10.56 -5.87
N LYS A 10 3.31 9.88 -5.59
CA LYS A 10 4.64 10.29 -5.98
C LYS A 10 5.34 9.17 -6.76
N ILE A 11 6.33 9.57 -7.55
CA ILE A 11 7.26 8.64 -8.18
C ILE A 11 8.48 8.56 -7.27
N THR A 12 8.85 7.36 -6.83
CA THR A 12 10.07 7.08 -6.08
C THR A 12 11.08 6.37 -6.99
N ASP A 13 12.35 6.72 -6.82
CA ASP A 13 13.53 6.14 -7.48
C ASP A 13 14.37 5.30 -6.50
N ILE A 14 13.76 4.84 -5.41
CA ILE A 14 14.37 3.96 -4.40
C ILE A 14 15.07 2.74 -5.00
N ASN A 15 14.54 2.21 -6.11
CA ASN A 15 15.11 1.04 -6.80
C ASN A 15 15.98 1.41 -8.02
N SER A 16 16.47 2.65 -8.10
CA SER A 16 17.31 3.13 -9.21
C SER A 16 18.57 2.29 -9.44
N LYS A 17 19.16 1.79 -8.34
CA LYS A 17 20.35 0.92 -8.32
C LYS A 17 20.02 -0.58 -8.21
N PHE A 18 18.74 -0.96 -8.22
CA PHE A 18 18.29 -2.36 -8.05
C PHE A 18 18.69 -3.01 -6.71
N GLU A 19 19.01 -2.21 -5.69
CA GLU A 19 19.44 -2.68 -4.35
C GLU A 19 18.27 -3.23 -3.53
N VAL A 20 17.08 -2.64 -3.67
CA VAL A 20 15.86 -3.08 -2.98
C VAL A 20 15.32 -4.36 -3.61
N CYS A 21 15.10 -4.36 -4.92
CA CYS A 21 14.64 -5.54 -5.65
C CYS A 21 15.17 -5.56 -7.08
N SER A 22 16.01 -6.54 -7.39
CA SER A 22 16.62 -6.71 -8.72
C SER A 22 15.64 -7.04 -9.84
N SER A 23 14.48 -7.60 -9.50
CA SER A 23 13.44 -7.98 -10.48
C SER A 23 12.39 -6.90 -10.76
N TYR A 24 12.46 -5.77 -10.04
CA TYR A 24 11.56 -4.64 -10.19
C TYR A 24 12.17 -3.54 -11.07
N PRO A 25 11.35 -2.66 -11.69
CA PRO A 25 11.84 -1.50 -12.44
C PRO A 25 12.56 -0.49 -11.53
N LYS A 26 13.22 0.50 -12.15
CA LYS A 26 13.93 1.56 -11.41
C LYS A 26 13.00 2.56 -10.69
N LEU A 27 11.85 2.83 -11.31
CA LEU A 27 10.89 3.84 -10.85
C LEU A 27 9.59 3.18 -10.42
N HIS A 28 9.03 3.66 -9.32
CA HIS A 28 7.80 3.14 -8.73
C HIS A 28 6.83 4.26 -8.39
N ILE A 29 5.54 3.97 -8.53
CA ILE A 29 4.47 4.89 -8.14
C ILE A 29 3.93 4.43 -6.78
N VAL A 30 4.03 5.32 -5.79
CA VAL A 30 3.67 5.06 -4.39
C VAL A 30 2.87 6.24 -3.84
N PRO A 31 2.09 6.06 -2.77
CA PRO A 31 1.42 7.19 -2.12
C PRO A 31 2.43 8.22 -1.59
N SER A 32 2.10 9.50 -1.69
CA SER A 32 2.99 10.60 -1.28
C SER A 32 3.32 10.60 0.22
N LEU A 33 2.43 10.05 1.05
CA LEU A 33 2.58 9.91 2.50
C LEU A 33 3.72 8.94 2.91
N ILE A 34 4.10 8.02 2.03
CA ILE A 34 5.06 6.95 2.37
C ILE A 34 6.48 7.40 2.08
N THR A 35 7.39 7.29 3.04
CA THR A 35 8.82 7.59 2.85
C THR A 35 9.59 6.40 2.26
N ASP A 36 10.78 6.66 1.71
CA ASP A 36 11.59 5.59 1.11
C ASP A 36 12.12 4.62 2.17
N GLU A 37 12.42 5.09 3.39
CA GLU A 37 12.80 4.23 4.53
C GLU A 37 11.68 3.23 4.89
N MET A 38 10.42 3.69 4.90
CA MET A 38 9.27 2.81 5.13
C MET A 38 9.17 1.75 4.03
N LEU A 39 9.42 2.13 2.77
CA LEU A 39 9.41 1.19 1.64
C LEU A 39 10.50 0.12 1.78
N GLU A 40 11.69 0.44 2.28
CA GLU A 40 12.72 -0.57 2.53
C GLU A 40 12.29 -1.59 3.57
N ASN A 41 11.65 -1.13 4.65
CA ASN A 41 11.12 -2.00 5.70
C ASN A 41 10.00 -2.91 5.18
N ILE A 42 9.11 -2.36 4.36
CA ILE A 42 8.04 -3.13 3.69
C ILE A 42 8.66 -4.16 2.74
N ALA A 43 9.66 -3.77 1.96
CA ALA A 43 10.34 -4.67 1.03
C ALA A 43 10.95 -5.86 1.79
N LYS A 44 11.59 -5.66 2.95
CA LYS A 44 12.13 -6.74 3.78
C LYS A 44 11.06 -7.74 4.25
N PHE A 45 9.84 -7.29 4.49
CA PHE A 45 8.72 -8.15 4.90
C PHE A 45 8.04 -8.89 3.73
N ARG A 46 8.33 -8.53 2.49
CA ARG A 46 7.68 -9.08 1.29
C ARG A 46 8.60 -10.05 0.59
N ALA A 47 8.03 -11.17 0.13
CA ALA A 47 8.81 -12.19 -0.56
C ALA A 47 9.55 -11.61 -1.79
N SER A 48 10.83 -11.95 -1.96
CA SER A 48 11.68 -11.39 -3.03
C SER A 48 11.78 -9.85 -3.04
N ARG A 49 11.46 -9.19 -1.92
CA ARG A 49 11.48 -7.73 -1.75
C ARG A 49 10.58 -6.95 -2.73
N ARG A 50 9.53 -7.61 -3.23
CA ARG A 50 8.55 -7.04 -4.16
C ARG A 50 7.47 -6.28 -3.42
N PHE A 51 7.82 -5.07 -2.98
CA PHE A 51 6.92 -4.17 -2.29
C PHE A 51 5.71 -3.75 -3.16
N PRO A 52 4.62 -3.25 -2.56
CA PRO A 52 3.43 -2.89 -3.32
C PRO A 52 3.64 -1.63 -4.17
N SER A 53 3.57 -1.77 -5.49
CA SER A 53 3.73 -0.69 -6.46
C SER A 53 2.46 -0.50 -7.27
N ALA A 54 1.97 0.73 -7.39
CA ALA A 54 0.83 1.03 -8.25
C ALA A 54 1.22 0.86 -9.71
N VAL A 55 0.33 0.24 -10.50
CA VAL A 55 0.54 0.00 -11.94
C VAL A 55 -0.54 0.56 -12.82
N TRP A 56 -1.73 0.79 -12.25
CA TRP A 56 -2.84 1.36 -12.99
C TRP A 56 -3.75 2.14 -12.08
N ARG A 57 -4.32 3.22 -12.61
CA ARG A 57 -5.34 4.03 -11.95
C ARG A 57 -6.46 4.32 -12.94
N HIS A 58 -7.69 4.15 -12.49
CA HIS A 58 -8.86 4.53 -13.24
C HIS A 58 -9.06 6.05 -13.19
N SER A 59 -9.23 6.67 -14.36
CA SER A 59 -9.25 8.12 -14.50
C SER A 59 -10.48 8.80 -13.87
N LYS A 60 -11.61 8.07 -13.74
CA LYS A 60 -12.89 8.64 -13.28
C LYS A 60 -13.29 8.30 -11.85
N ASN A 61 -12.85 7.20 -11.26
CA ASN A 61 -13.19 6.85 -9.87
C ASN A 61 -11.95 6.77 -8.97
N GLY A 62 -10.76 6.90 -9.57
CA GLY A 62 -9.47 6.81 -8.90
C GLY A 62 -9.14 5.47 -8.26
N ALA A 63 -9.87 4.39 -8.59
CA ALA A 63 -9.50 3.04 -8.20
C ALA A 63 -8.10 2.72 -8.73
N VAL A 64 -7.29 2.03 -7.91
CA VAL A 64 -5.90 1.73 -8.23
C VAL A 64 -5.66 0.24 -8.16
N ILE A 65 -4.89 -0.27 -9.13
CA ILE A 65 -4.35 -1.62 -9.11
C ILE A 65 -2.90 -1.53 -8.66
N VAL A 66 -2.58 -2.28 -7.62
CA VAL A 66 -1.25 -2.39 -7.02
C VAL A 66 -0.76 -3.82 -7.18
N ARG A 67 0.52 -4.00 -7.53
CA ARG A 67 1.17 -5.31 -7.59
C ARG A 67 2.19 -5.44 -6.46
N CYS A 68 2.22 -6.61 -5.82
CA CYS A 68 3.14 -6.96 -4.74
C CYS A 68 3.37 -8.49 -4.72
N SER A 69 4.38 -8.95 -3.97
CA SER A 69 4.48 -10.35 -3.58
C SER A 69 3.75 -10.64 -2.26
N GLN A 70 3.67 -11.93 -1.91
CA GLN A 70 3.12 -12.36 -0.63
C GLN A 70 3.93 -11.80 0.57
N PRO A 71 3.27 -11.48 1.68
CA PRO A 71 3.95 -11.15 2.93
C PRO A 71 4.61 -12.38 3.56
N GLU A 72 5.79 -12.20 4.15
CA GLU A 72 6.55 -13.24 4.85
C GLU A 72 6.04 -13.39 6.31
N VAL A 73 4.78 -13.74 6.45
CA VAL A 73 4.14 -13.96 7.77
C VAL A 73 4.69 -15.21 8.48
N GLY A 74 5.18 -16.20 7.72
CA GLY A 74 5.66 -17.48 8.23
C GLY A 74 4.60 -18.26 9.03
N VAL A 75 5.02 -19.32 9.71
CA VAL A 75 4.16 -20.11 10.61
C VAL A 75 3.73 -19.31 11.84
N TRP A 76 4.52 -18.30 12.21
CA TRP A 76 4.34 -17.49 13.41
C TRP A 76 3.40 -16.30 13.22
N TYR A 77 2.82 -16.13 12.03
CA TYR A 77 1.90 -15.03 11.71
C TYR A 77 2.49 -13.63 12.00
N TRP A 78 3.75 -13.41 11.62
CA TRP A 78 4.42 -12.13 11.78
C TRP A 78 3.68 -11.02 11.04
N ARG A 79 3.64 -9.86 11.68
CA ARG A 79 2.99 -8.65 11.17
C ARG A 79 4.00 -7.53 11.04
N CYS A 80 3.79 -6.65 10.08
CA CYS A 80 4.64 -5.50 9.83
C CYS A 80 3.79 -4.22 9.85
N ASN A 81 3.97 -3.39 10.87
CA ASN A 81 3.22 -2.14 11.01
C ASN A 81 3.39 -1.23 9.78
N HIS A 82 4.58 -1.20 9.18
CA HIS A 82 4.84 -0.44 7.96
C HIS A 82 4.04 -0.96 6.75
N ASP A 83 3.94 -2.29 6.60
CA ASP A 83 3.16 -2.90 5.51
C ASP A 83 1.66 -2.64 5.69
N GLU A 84 1.16 -2.77 6.92
CA GLU A 84 -0.25 -2.50 7.24
C GLU A 84 -0.61 -1.03 7.05
N PHE A 85 0.25 -0.13 7.52
CA PHE A 85 0.08 1.31 7.31
C PHE A 85 0.08 1.67 5.82
N TYR A 86 0.96 1.05 5.03
CA TYR A 86 1.00 1.23 3.58
C TYR A 86 -0.31 0.80 2.91
N LEU A 87 -0.81 -0.40 3.25
CA LEU A 87 -2.06 -0.92 2.72
C LEU A 87 -3.27 -0.05 3.12
N ASN A 88 -3.29 0.46 4.35
CA ASN A 88 -4.32 1.38 4.81
C ASN A 88 -4.28 2.71 4.02
N THR A 89 -3.08 3.27 3.83
CA THR A 89 -2.87 4.49 3.05
C THR A 89 -3.36 4.34 1.60
N LEU A 90 -3.12 3.18 0.97
CA LEU A 90 -3.65 2.89 -0.36
C LEU A 90 -5.18 2.93 -0.41
N GLY A 91 -5.85 2.35 0.60
CA GLY A 91 -7.30 2.37 0.72
C GLY A 91 -7.84 3.81 0.82
N ILE A 92 -7.23 4.61 1.69
CA ILE A 92 -7.60 6.03 1.87
C ILE A 92 -7.44 6.80 0.55
N VAL A 93 -6.29 6.68 -0.12
CA VAL A 93 -6.03 7.39 -1.38
C VAL A 93 -6.99 6.98 -2.50
N ALA A 94 -7.34 5.69 -2.58
CA ALA A 94 -8.33 5.21 -3.54
C ALA A 94 -9.74 5.72 -3.24
N ASP A 95 -10.13 5.83 -1.96
CA ASP A 95 -11.44 6.31 -1.54
C ASP A 95 -11.60 7.83 -1.65
N SER A 96 -10.56 8.60 -1.31
CA SER A 96 -10.55 10.05 -1.50
C SER A 96 -10.81 10.42 -2.96
N ALA A 97 -10.30 9.62 -3.90
CA ALA A 97 -10.55 9.83 -5.32
C ALA A 97 -12.02 9.55 -5.73
N LYS A 98 -12.74 8.66 -5.03
CA LYS A 98 -14.20 8.49 -5.22
C LYS A 98 -14.98 9.71 -4.73
N HIS A 99 -14.54 10.32 -3.62
CA HIS A 99 -15.21 11.48 -3.03
C HIS A 99 -15.07 12.76 -3.87
N LEU A 100 -13.93 12.94 -4.55
CA LEU A 100 -13.74 14.06 -5.50
C LEU A 100 -14.68 13.96 -6.71
N VAL A 101 -15.02 12.74 -7.11
CA VAL A 101 -15.89 12.46 -8.28
C VAL A 101 -17.37 12.66 -7.93
N ASN A 102 -17.74 12.42 -6.67
CA ASN A 102 -19.13 12.51 -6.20
C ASN A 102 -19.48 13.84 -5.51
N GLY A 103 -18.62 14.86 -5.55
CA GLY A 103 -18.96 16.23 -5.13
C GLY A 103 -19.34 16.42 -3.65
N LYS A 104 -19.12 15.44 -2.77
CA LYS A 104 -19.36 15.55 -1.32
C LYS A 104 -18.04 15.51 -0.56
N LYS A 105 -17.51 16.69 -0.23
CA LYS A 105 -16.44 16.86 0.78
C LYS A 105 -17.01 16.40 2.12
N LYS A 106 -16.45 15.35 2.73
CA LYS A 106 -16.58 15.12 4.18
C LYS A 106 -15.38 15.76 4.87
N PRO A 107 -15.56 16.49 5.98
CA PRO A 107 -14.43 17.06 6.71
C PRO A 107 -13.57 15.95 7.30
N HIS A 108 -12.26 16.07 7.09
CA HIS A 108 -11.24 15.18 7.63
C HIS A 108 -11.18 15.38 9.15
N ALA A 109 -11.33 14.31 9.93
CA ALA A 109 -11.04 14.36 11.37
C ALA A 109 -9.52 14.52 11.55
N PRO A 110 -9.03 15.34 12.50
CA PRO A 110 -7.60 15.46 12.75
C PRO A 110 -7.04 14.11 13.22
N LEU A 111 -5.92 13.69 12.65
CA LEU A 111 -5.06 12.67 13.26
C LEU A 111 -4.38 13.37 14.45
N ASP A 112 -4.88 13.09 15.65
CA ASP A 112 -4.26 13.55 16.89
C ASP A 112 -2.93 12.81 17.07
N SER A 113 -1.89 13.59 17.26
CA SER A 113 -0.56 13.16 17.66
C SER A 113 -0.51 13.10 19.17
N SER A 114 -0.43 11.90 19.74
CA SER A 114 -0.02 11.72 21.14
C SER A 114 0.92 10.52 21.21
N ASP A 115 2.19 10.82 21.48
CA ASP A 115 3.09 9.92 22.20
C ASP A 115 2.42 9.56 23.55
N ASP A 116 2.38 8.27 23.91
CA ASP A 116 2.91 7.75 25.17
C ASP A 116 2.56 6.27 25.41
N THR A 117 3.62 5.53 25.72
CA THR A 117 3.81 4.26 26.45
C THR A 117 2.61 3.57 27.14
N SER A 118 2.74 2.24 27.20
CA SER A 118 2.12 1.23 28.09
C SER A 118 0.93 0.45 27.52
N GLY A 119 1.08 -0.88 27.55
CA GLY A 119 0.08 -1.82 27.06
C GLY A 119 -1.09 -1.94 28.03
N ASP A 120 -2.26 -2.24 27.47
CA ASP A 120 -3.31 -3.06 28.04
C ASP A 120 -4.34 -3.35 26.93
N ASP A 121 -4.94 -4.53 26.99
CA ASP A 121 -5.90 -5.10 26.05
C ASP A 121 -7.05 -4.15 25.68
N LEU A 122 -7.25 -3.90 24.38
CA LEU A 122 -8.49 -3.35 23.86
C LEU A 122 -8.95 -4.06 22.58
N ASP A 123 -10.04 -4.78 22.77
CA ASP A 123 -10.94 -5.42 21.81
C ASP A 123 -11.14 -4.54 20.55
N MET A 124 -10.62 -5.00 19.42
CA MET A 124 -10.76 -4.33 18.12
C MET A 124 -12.10 -4.73 17.50
N PRO A 125 -13.02 -3.78 17.25
CA PRO A 125 -14.26 -4.10 16.55
C PRO A 125 -13.93 -4.57 15.13
N HIS A 126 -14.25 -5.84 14.86
CA HIS A 126 -14.31 -6.46 13.55
C HIS A 126 -15.18 -5.62 12.60
N THR A 127 -14.60 -4.60 11.96
CA THR A 127 -15.22 -3.96 10.81
C THR A 127 -14.62 -4.56 9.56
N ASN A 128 -15.30 -5.60 9.09
CA ASN A 128 -15.26 -6.08 7.72
C ASN A 128 -15.42 -4.89 6.76
N ARG A 129 -14.30 -4.32 6.30
CA ARG A 129 -14.25 -3.39 5.17
C ARG A 129 -13.15 -3.74 4.16
N PHE A 130 -12.87 -5.04 3.99
CA PHE A 130 -12.11 -5.55 2.85
C PHE A 130 -12.96 -5.80 1.59
N ALA A 131 -14.23 -5.36 1.60
CA ALA A 131 -15.09 -5.39 0.42
C ALA A 131 -14.70 -4.27 -0.57
N GLY A 132 -13.68 -4.52 -1.40
CA GLY A 132 -13.42 -3.69 -2.57
C GLY A 132 -11.97 -3.60 -3.03
N MET A 133 -11.00 -4.05 -2.24
CA MET A 133 -9.63 -4.20 -2.73
C MET A 133 -9.52 -5.62 -3.26
N LEU A 134 -9.82 -5.79 -4.55
CA LEU A 134 -9.48 -6.98 -5.30
C LEU A 134 -7.94 -7.04 -5.38
N VAL A 135 -7.31 -7.41 -4.26
CA VAL A 135 -5.96 -7.95 -4.21
C VAL A 135 -6.09 -9.30 -4.91
N LEU A 136 -6.04 -9.28 -6.24
CA LEU A 136 -5.79 -10.48 -7.00
C LEU A 136 -4.42 -10.98 -6.56
N LEU A 137 -4.43 -11.86 -5.56
CA LEU A 137 -3.40 -12.84 -5.29
C LEU A 137 -3.24 -13.69 -6.55
N LEU A 138 -2.48 -13.20 -7.53
CA LEU A 138 -1.92 -14.02 -8.60
C LEU A 138 -0.67 -14.72 -8.07
N THR A 139 -0.83 -15.54 -7.03
CA THR A 139 0.21 -16.46 -6.55
C THR A 139 0.22 -17.81 -7.30
N GLN A 140 -0.62 -17.98 -8.33
CA GLN A 140 -0.70 -19.23 -9.09
C GLN A 140 -0.22 -19.11 -10.56
N TRP A 141 0.88 -18.40 -10.85
CA TRP A 141 1.45 -18.38 -12.22
C TRP A 141 3.00 -18.37 -12.27
N CYS A 142 3.68 -18.90 -11.25
CA CYS A 142 5.14 -19.07 -11.31
C CYS A 142 5.64 -20.44 -10.80
N LEU A 143 4.83 -21.50 -10.94
CA LEU A 143 5.33 -22.88 -10.90
C LEU A 143 4.74 -23.67 -12.06
N SER A 144 5.40 -23.58 -13.21
CA SER A 144 5.36 -24.62 -14.25
C SER A 144 6.75 -24.66 -14.88
N PRO A 145 7.59 -25.64 -14.53
CA PRO A 145 8.82 -25.91 -15.27
C PRO A 145 8.46 -26.59 -16.59
N VAL A 146 9.08 -26.13 -17.67
CA VAL A 146 9.21 -26.86 -18.94
C VAL A 146 10.24 -27.96 -18.76
#